data_AF-A0A8B8DUW4-F1
#
_entry.id   AF-A0A8B8DUW4-F1
#
_cell.length_a   1.000
_cell.length_b   1.000
_cell.length_c   1.000
_cell.angle_alpha   90.00
_cell.angle_beta   90.00
_cell.angle_gamma   90.00
#
_symmetry.space_group_name_H-M   'P 1'
#
loop_
_entity.id
_entity.type
_entity.pdbx_description
1 polymer ?
#
loop_
_entity_poly.entity_id
_entity_poly.type
_entity_poly.pdbx_seq_one_letter_code
_entity_poly.pdbx_strand_id
1 'polypeptide(L)'
;MADSSMTDTAKSQIGSGDTAETLSEEVKKKAEEQKEKANEYFKNGDYSQAITYYTQAIELNPFVAAYYGNRSFAHLRTESFGYALSDASKALQLDRNYIKAYYRRASANMALGKFKVALKDFESVIKVRPNDKDARAKYNECKKIVNVQAFQKAIAVEDNHKSVADTIDLASMSIEEDYKGPRFEDGGVTLSFVQDLMKTFKDQKKLHRKYAYQILVEVKNFFVKQPSLVDITVPKGEKFTVCGDIHGQFYDLMNIFKLNGLPSESNPYLFNGDFVDRGSFSVECVIVLFCFKLLYPNHFFMARGNHESVTMNQMYGFEGEVKSKYTSQMADLFTEIFNWLPLAHCINQKILVMHGGLFKDDNVTLDDLRKIDRNRQPPESGLMCELLWSDPQPMQGRAESKRGVGTMFGPDVTSKFLERNNLEYVIRSHEVKPEGYEVLHDGKCITVFSAPNYCDTMGNKGAFLTITGDDLTPKFTSFDAVPHPNVKPMAYANNLFGLF
;
A
#
# COMPACT_ATOMS: atom_id res chain seq x y z
N MET A 1 35.71 -19.21 -13.25
CA MET A 1 35.85 -18.62 -14.58
C MET A 1 34.59 -18.95 -15.38
N ALA A 2 33.63 -18.02 -15.37
CA ALA A 2 32.50 -17.93 -16.28
C ALA A 2 31.91 -16.53 -16.03
N ASP A 3 32.37 -15.63 -16.88
CA ASP A 3 31.94 -14.28 -17.24
C ASP A 3 30.95 -13.52 -16.34
N SER A 4 31.51 -12.64 -15.51
CA SER A 4 30.85 -11.49 -14.89
C SER A 4 31.32 -10.22 -15.62
N SER A 5 30.74 -9.87 -16.76
CA SER A 5 31.01 -8.58 -17.40
C SER A 5 29.93 -8.11 -18.39
N MET A 6 28.83 -7.57 -17.89
CA MET A 6 28.00 -6.60 -18.65
C MET A 6 27.35 -5.59 -17.69
N THR A 7 28.18 -4.79 -17.02
CA THR A 7 27.79 -3.46 -16.56
C THR A 7 28.90 -2.52 -16.99
N ASP A 8 28.87 -2.17 -18.28
CA ASP A 8 29.70 -1.09 -18.78
C ASP A 8 28.78 0.07 -19.18
N THR A 9 28.98 1.15 -18.45
CA THR A 9 28.39 2.48 -18.61
C THR A 9 28.37 2.92 -20.08
N ALA A 10 27.22 2.83 -20.73
CA ALA A 10 26.94 3.64 -21.91
C ALA A 10 26.82 5.10 -21.47
N LYS A 11 27.94 5.84 -21.55
CA LYS A 11 27.93 7.30 -21.48
C LYS A 11 26.90 7.83 -22.50
N SER A 12 26.07 8.78 -22.06
CA SER A 12 25.21 9.61 -22.90
C SER A 12 25.88 9.93 -24.23
N GLN A 13 25.34 9.41 -25.34
CA GLN A 13 25.78 9.76 -26.70
C GLN A 13 25.29 11.16 -27.12
N ILE A 14 24.58 11.86 -26.24
CA ILE A 14 23.98 13.16 -26.49
C ILE A 14 24.89 14.22 -25.85
N GLY A 15 25.46 15.09 -26.68
CA GLY A 15 26.20 16.26 -26.23
C GLY A 15 25.25 17.33 -25.69
N SER A 16 25.73 18.21 -24.80
CA SER A 16 24.93 19.25 -24.13
C SER A 16 24.33 20.34 -25.07
N GLY A 17 24.40 20.15 -26.39
CA GLY A 17 23.85 21.04 -27.41
C GLY A 17 23.00 20.34 -28.49
N ASP A 18 22.72 19.04 -28.34
CA ASP A 18 21.92 18.31 -29.32
C ASP A 18 20.44 18.71 -29.27
N THR A 19 19.87 18.99 -30.44
CA THR A 19 18.44 19.23 -30.64
C THR A 19 17.84 18.07 -31.46
N ALA A 20 16.51 18.01 -31.55
CA ALA A 20 15.83 17.01 -32.39
C ALA A 20 16.33 17.01 -33.85
N GLU A 21 16.82 18.15 -34.33
CA GLU A 21 17.30 18.38 -35.70
C GLU A 21 18.76 17.97 -35.90
N THR A 22 19.58 17.94 -34.84
CA THR A 22 21.02 17.60 -34.94
C THR A 22 21.32 16.11 -34.75
N LEU A 23 20.36 15.33 -34.26
CA LEU A 23 20.51 13.87 -34.12
C LEU A 23 20.64 13.18 -35.49
N SER A 24 21.65 12.32 -35.64
CA SER A 24 21.86 11.54 -36.86
C SER A 24 20.71 10.56 -37.13
N GLU A 25 20.42 10.32 -38.41
CA GLU A 25 19.39 9.36 -38.82
C GLU A 25 19.68 7.93 -38.33
N GLU A 26 20.96 7.56 -38.17
CA GLU A 26 21.33 6.26 -37.60
C GLU A 26 20.91 6.14 -36.13
N VAL A 27 21.11 7.18 -35.33
CA VAL A 27 20.70 7.20 -33.91
C VAL A 27 19.18 7.19 -33.79
N LYS A 28 18.47 7.96 -34.63
CA LYS A 28 17.00 7.93 -34.69
C LYS A 28 16.47 6.53 -35.03
N LYS A 29 17.07 5.87 -36.03
CA LYS A 29 16.70 4.50 -36.41
C LYS A 29 16.93 3.51 -35.27
N LYS A 30 18.09 3.57 -34.59
CA LYS A 30 18.37 2.73 -33.41
C LYS A 30 17.37 2.96 -32.28
N ALA A 31 16.98 4.21 -32.01
CA ALA A 31 15.97 4.53 -31.01
C ALA A 31 14.61 3.91 -31.36
N GLU A 32 14.20 3.98 -32.63
CA GLU A 32 12.97 3.34 -33.11
C GLU A 32 13.01 1.81 -33.00
N GLU A 33 14.17 1.18 -33.27
CA GLU A 33 14.36 -0.26 -33.07
C GLU A 33 14.19 -0.67 -31.59
N GLN A 34 14.74 0.11 -30.65
CA GLN A 34 14.52 -0.16 -29.22
C GLN A 34 13.05 0.03 -28.82
N LYS A 35 12.38 1.05 -29.36
CA LYS A 35 10.94 1.25 -29.14
C LYS A 35 10.10 0.09 -29.68
N GLU A 36 10.42 -0.48 -30.85
CA GLU A 36 9.69 -1.64 -31.36
C GLU A 36 9.90 -2.89 -30.51
N LYS A 37 11.13 -3.16 -30.05
CA LYS A 37 11.38 -4.23 -29.07
C LYS A 37 10.56 -4.02 -27.79
N ALA A 38 10.51 -2.79 -27.29
CA ALA A 38 9.69 -2.45 -26.13
C ALA A 38 8.19 -2.71 -26.37
N ASN A 39 7.69 -2.40 -27.58
CA ASN A 39 6.30 -2.69 -27.95
C ASN A 39 6.01 -4.20 -27.96
N GLU A 40 6.97 -5.04 -28.39
CA GLU A 40 6.84 -6.50 -28.38
C GLU A 40 6.74 -7.05 -26.96
N TYR A 41 7.67 -6.67 -26.08
CA TYR A 41 7.62 -7.04 -24.66
C TYR A 41 6.31 -6.58 -24.01
N PHE A 42 5.88 -5.35 -24.29
CA PHE A 42 4.62 -4.82 -23.78
C PHE A 42 3.41 -5.67 -24.21
N LYS A 43 3.34 -6.07 -25.49
CA LYS A 43 2.27 -6.93 -26.02
C LYS A 43 2.26 -8.31 -25.36
N ASN A 44 3.43 -8.83 -25.03
CA ASN A 44 3.61 -10.11 -24.34
C ASN A 44 3.34 -10.03 -22.83
N GLY A 45 3.06 -8.83 -22.29
CA GLY A 45 2.81 -8.62 -20.87
C GLY A 45 4.07 -8.44 -20.02
N ASP A 46 5.27 -8.45 -20.62
CA ASP A 46 6.52 -8.18 -19.92
C ASP A 46 6.78 -6.68 -19.86
N TYR A 47 6.10 -6.02 -18.92
CA TYR A 47 6.18 -4.57 -18.77
C TYR A 47 7.54 -4.10 -18.25
N SER A 48 8.24 -4.92 -17.45
CA SER A 48 9.57 -4.60 -16.93
C SER A 48 10.59 -4.48 -18.04
N GLN A 49 10.65 -5.45 -18.96
CA GLN A 49 11.51 -5.35 -20.14
C GLN A 49 11.07 -4.24 -21.08
N ALA A 50 9.76 -4.04 -21.25
CA ALA A 50 9.26 -2.92 -22.05
C ALA A 50 9.77 -1.57 -21.51
N ILE A 51 9.75 -1.34 -20.20
CA ILE A 51 10.27 -0.12 -19.56
C ILE A 51 11.77 0.04 -19.85
N THR A 52 12.56 -1.04 -19.74
CA THR A 52 14.01 -1.03 -20.04
C THR A 52 14.26 -0.57 -21.47
N TYR A 53 13.61 -1.18 -22.46
CA TYR A 53 13.82 -0.85 -23.87
C TYR A 53 13.26 0.52 -24.25
N TYR A 54 12.15 0.97 -23.68
CA TYR A 54 11.71 2.37 -23.86
C TYR A 54 12.71 3.35 -23.26
N THR A 55 13.36 3.02 -22.14
CA THR A 55 14.38 3.86 -21.53
C THR A 55 15.59 3.99 -22.45
N GLN A 56 16.06 2.89 -23.02
CA GLN A 56 17.13 2.91 -24.04
C GLN A 56 16.74 3.75 -25.27
N ALA A 57 15.49 3.65 -25.73
CA ALA A 57 14.99 4.48 -26.83
C ALA A 57 15.03 5.99 -26.48
N ILE A 58 14.67 6.35 -25.25
CA ILE A 58 14.69 7.72 -24.74
C ILE A 58 16.12 8.25 -24.58
N GLU A 59 17.04 7.42 -24.08
CA GLU A 59 18.46 7.76 -23.95
C GLU A 59 19.12 8.03 -25.31
N LEU A 60 18.67 7.34 -26.36
CA LEU A 60 19.13 7.57 -27.74
C LEU A 60 18.46 8.80 -28.37
N ASN A 61 17.16 9.00 -28.14
CA ASN A 61 16.41 10.13 -28.69
C ASN A 61 15.32 10.62 -27.71
N PRO A 62 15.62 11.66 -26.91
CA PRO A 62 14.74 12.16 -25.86
C PRO A 62 13.68 13.15 -26.37
N PHE A 63 13.57 13.37 -27.68
CA PHE A 63 12.68 14.38 -28.26
C PHE A 63 11.36 13.80 -28.79
N VAL A 64 11.15 12.49 -28.68
CA VAL A 64 9.96 11.82 -29.22
C VAL A 64 8.92 11.57 -28.13
N ALA A 65 7.81 12.31 -28.21
CA ALA A 65 6.71 12.21 -27.23
C ALA A 65 6.13 10.79 -27.10
N ALA A 66 6.14 10.00 -28.17
CA ALA A 66 5.62 8.64 -28.17
C ALA A 66 6.39 7.68 -27.24
N TYR A 67 7.69 7.87 -27.06
CA TYR A 67 8.50 6.99 -26.22
C TYR A 67 8.12 7.13 -24.75
N TYR A 68 8.11 8.38 -24.25
CA TYR A 68 7.63 8.70 -22.91
C TYR A 68 6.18 8.27 -22.72
N GLY A 69 5.33 8.52 -23.72
CA GLY A 69 3.97 8.05 -23.69
C GLY A 69 3.87 6.54 -23.48
N ASN A 70 4.57 5.75 -24.29
CA ASN A 70 4.47 4.29 -24.19
C ASN A 70 5.09 3.75 -22.90
N ARG A 71 6.20 4.33 -22.43
CA ARG A 71 6.79 3.99 -21.13
C ARG A 71 5.89 4.36 -19.96
N SER A 72 5.20 5.51 -20.03
CA SER A 72 4.13 5.89 -19.09
C SER A 72 3.03 4.83 -19.03
N PHE A 73 2.66 4.25 -20.18
CA PHE A 73 1.68 3.16 -20.17
C PHE A 73 2.21 1.90 -19.50
N ALA A 74 3.47 1.52 -19.76
CA ALA A 74 4.11 0.41 -19.07
C ALA A 74 4.17 0.65 -17.56
N HIS A 75 4.48 1.87 -17.12
CA HIS A 75 4.43 2.25 -15.70
C HIS A 75 3.03 2.17 -15.09
N LEU A 76 1.96 2.47 -15.82
CA LEU A 76 0.58 2.24 -15.34
C LEU A 76 0.32 0.76 -15.08
N ARG A 77 0.83 -0.12 -15.96
CA ARG A 77 0.66 -1.57 -15.87
C ARG A 77 1.47 -2.19 -14.73
N THR A 78 2.54 -1.53 -14.30
CA THR A 78 3.35 -1.90 -13.13
C THR A 78 3.04 -1.05 -11.90
N GLU A 79 1.91 -0.33 -11.90
CA GLU A 79 1.44 0.53 -10.80
C GLU A 79 2.45 1.59 -10.32
N SER A 80 3.40 1.96 -11.18
CA SER A 80 4.39 3.01 -10.95
C SER A 80 3.81 4.37 -11.36
N PHE A 81 2.71 4.76 -10.69
CA PHE A 81 1.88 5.89 -11.11
C PHE A 81 2.60 7.24 -11.14
N GLY A 82 3.60 7.44 -10.28
CA GLY A 82 4.44 8.64 -10.26
C GLY A 82 5.30 8.76 -11.52
N TYR A 83 5.94 7.66 -11.93
CA TYR A 83 6.69 7.61 -13.18
C TYR A 83 5.77 7.73 -14.40
N ALA A 84 4.60 7.07 -14.36
CA ALA A 84 3.59 7.23 -15.40
C ALA A 84 3.16 8.70 -15.58
N LEU A 85 2.93 9.41 -14.47
CA LEU A 85 2.57 10.83 -14.45
C LEU A 85 3.70 11.71 -15.02
N SER A 86 4.95 11.46 -14.61
CA SER A 86 6.13 12.19 -15.08
C SER A 86 6.33 12.04 -16.58
N ASP A 87 6.33 10.80 -17.07
CA ASP A 87 6.52 10.49 -18.49
C ASP A 87 5.36 11.04 -19.35
N ALA A 88 4.11 10.90 -18.90
CA ALA A 88 2.98 11.48 -19.63
C ALA A 88 3.06 13.01 -19.69
N SER A 89 3.53 13.65 -18.62
CA SER A 89 3.75 15.10 -18.59
C SER A 89 4.88 15.51 -19.52
N LYS A 90 5.99 14.76 -19.57
CA LYS A 90 7.09 14.99 -20.49
C LYS A 90 6.67 14.81 -21.95
N ALA A 91 5.86 13.79 -22.24
CA ALA A 91 5.28 13.60 -23.58
C ALA A 91 4.47 14.82 -24.04
N LEU A 92 3.67 15.42 -23.14
CA LEU A 92 2.88 16.63 -23.43
C LEU A 92 3.72 17.91 -23.52
N GLN A 93 4.88 17.96 -22.86
CA GLN A 93 5.84 19.05 -23.05
C GLN A 93 6.47 19.00 -24.45
N LEU A 94 6.73 17.79 -24.97
CA LEU A 94 7.28 17.57 -26.31
C LEU A 94 6.23 17.77 -27.41
N ASP A 95 5.03 17.21 -27.22
CA ASP A 95 3.90 17.34 -28.15
C ASP A 95 2.57 17.52 -27.39
N ARG A 96 2.07 18.76 -27.40
CA ARG A 96 0.79 19.13 -26.78
C ARG A 96 -0.43 18.51 -27.46
N ASN A 97 -0.30 17.99 -28.69
CA ASN A 97 -1.39 17.35 -29.42
C ASN A 97 -1.41 15.84 -29.23
N TYR A 98 -0.47 15.27 -28.45
CA TYR A 98 -0.38 13.83 -28.23
C TYR A 98 -1.45 13.32 -27.24
N ILE A 99 -2.65 13.08 -27.76
CA ILE A 99 -3.86 12.72 -26.98
C ILE A 99 -3.66 11.50 -26.07
N LYS A 100 -2.85 10.51 -26.48
CA LYS A 100 -2.55 9.34 -25.64
C LYS A 100 -1.89 9.72 -24.32
N ALA A 101 -1.08 10.78 -24.29
CA ALA A 101 -0.46 11.23 -23.04
C ALA A 101 -1.46 11.89 -22.08
N TYR A 102 -2.45 12.66 -22.57
CA TYR A 102 -3.54 13.14 -21.70
C TYR A 102 -4.27 11.97 -21.04
N TYR A 103 -4.63 10.96 -21.82
CA TYR A 103 -5.30 9.78 -21.30
C TYR A 103 -4.45 9.04 -20.25
N ARG A 104 -3.15 8.84 -20.50
CA ARG A 104 -2.24 8.17 -19.56
C ARG A 104 -2.03 9.00 -18.29
N ARG A 105 -1.90 10.32 -18.42
CA ARG A 105 -1.78 11.25 -17.30
C ARG A 105 -3.05 11.29 -16.45
N ALA A 106 -4.23 11.27 -17.10
CA ALA A 106 -5.51 11.17 -16.42
C ALA A 106 -5.61 9.87 -15.63
N SER A 107 -5.22 8.75 -16.25
CA SER A 107 -5.21 7.42 -15.64
C SER A 107 -4.28 7.37 -14.41
N ALA A 108 -3.06 7.91 -14.52
CA ALA A 108 -2.12 8.00 -13.41
C ALA A 108 -2.67 8.86 -12.26
N ASN A 109 -3.22 10.04 -12.57
CA ASN A 109 -3.83 10.90 -11.56
C ASN A 109 -5.06 10.25 -10.91
N MET A 110 -5.84 9.47 -11.66
CA MET A 110 -6.99 8.75 -11.15
C MET A 110 -6.57 7.67 -10.16
N ALA A 111 -5.53 6.88 -10.49
CA ALA A 111 -4.95 5.88 -9.59
C ALA A 111 -4.33 6.52 -8.32
N LEU A 112 -3.85 7.76 -8.44
CA LEU A 112 -3.33 8.56 -7.33
C LEU A 112 -4.40 9.30 -6.51
N GLY A 113 -5.69 9.10 -6.80
CA GLY A 113 -6.78 9.82 -6.14
C GLY A 113 -6.88 11.32 -6.49
N LYS A 114 -6.08 11.81 -7.44
CA LYS A 114 -6.06 13.19 -7.92
C LYS A 114 -7.18 13.43 -8.94
N PHE A 115 -8.42 13.13 -8.56
CA PHE A 115 -9.57 13.05 -9.46
C PHE A 115 -9.91 14.36 -10.18
N LYS A 116 -9.73 15.52 -9.52
CA LYS A 116 -9.96 16.83 -10.16
C LYS A 116 -8.99 17.11 -11.30
N VAL A 117 -7.74 16.67 -11.17
CA VAL A 117 -6.71 16.82 -12.20
C VAL A 117 -6.97 15.81 -13.33
N ALA A 118 -7.26 14.56 -12.96
CA ALA A 118 -7.62 13.51 -13.92
C ALA A 118 -8.82 13.91 -14.79
N LEU A 119 -9.85 14.50 -14.19
CA LEU A 119 -11.06 14.92 -14.89
C LEU A 119 -10.76 15.90 -16.03
N LYS A 120 -9.90 16.90 -15.81
CA LYS A 120 -9.51 17.89 -16.84
C LYS A 120 -8.80 17.24 -18.04
N ASP A 121 -7.94 16.26 -17.77
CA ASP A 121 -7.25 15.53 -18.83
C ASP A 121 -8.22 14.62 -19.60
N PHE A 122 -9.14 13.92 -18.91
CA PHE A 122 -10.19 13.15 -19.57
C PHE A 122 -11.11 14.03 -20.42
N GLU A 123 -11.48 15.24 -19.98
CA GLU A 123 -12.23 16.23 -20.77
C GLU A 123 -11.54 16.55 -22.09
N SER A 124 -10.22 16.73 -22.04
CA SER A 124 -9.40 16.98 -23.23
C SER A 124 -9.43 15.79 -24.20
N VAL A 125 -9.38 14.56 -23.67
CA VAL A 125 -9.47 13.33 -24.48
C VAL A 125 -10.83 13.19 -25.16
N ILE A 126 -11.93 13.29 -24.41
CA ILE A 126 -13.30 13.12 -24.96
C ILE A 126 -13.69 14.23 -25.94
N LYS A 127 -13.09 15.42 -25.82
CA LYS A 127 -13.30 16.52 -26.79
C LYS A 127 -12.73 16.17 -28.16
N VAL A 128 -11.59 15.49 -28.20
CA VAL A 128 -10.91 15.10 -29.45
C VAL A 128 -11.40 13.74 -29.96
N ARG A 129 -11.75 12.82 -29.05
CA ARG A 129 -12.24 11.47 -29.37
C ARG A 129 -13.60 11.20 -28.73
N PRO A 130 -14.68 11.84 -29.22
CA PRO A 130 -16.00 11.76 -28.58
C PRO A 130 -16.60 10.35 -28.59
N ASN A 131 -16.20 9.51 -29.55
CA ASN A 131 -16.69 8.14 -29.75
C ASN A 131 -15.84 7.06 -29.05
N ASP A 132 -14.78 7.44 -28.33
CA ASP A 132 -13.97 6.51 -27.54
C ASP A 132 -14.77 6.09 -26.29
N LYS A 133 -15.35 4.88 -26.35
CA LYS A 133 -16.22 4.34 -25.31
C LYS A 133 -15.51 4.22 -23.97
N ASP A 134 -14.24 3.82 -23.99
CA ASP A 134 -13.45 3.65 -22.77
C ASP A 134 -13.12 5.00 -22.14
N ALA A 135 -12.62 5.97 -22.93
CA ALA A 135 -12.36 7.31 -22.42
C ALA A 135 -13.62 7.97 -21.86
N ARG A 136 -14.79 7.74 -22.48
CA ARG A 136 -16.08 8.22 -21.98
C ARG A 136 -16.48 7.58 -20.65
N ALA A 137 -16.31 6.26 -20.53
CA ALA A 137 -16.60 5.55 -19.29
C ALA A 137 -15.75 6.08 -18.13
N LYS A 138 -14.43 6.23 -18.36
CA LYS A 138 -13.50 6.79 -17.37
C LYS A 138 -13.80 8.24 -17.00
N TYR A 139 -14.14 9.07 -17.98
CA TYR A 139 -14.60 10.44 -17.72
C TYR A 139 -15.83 10.48 -16.80
N ASN A 140 -16.86 9.70 -17.12
CA ASN A 140 -18.11 9.69 -16.35
C ASN A 140 -17.88 9.22 -14.91
N GLU A 141 -17.07 8.18 -14.71
CA GLU A 141 -16.75 7.68 -13.39
C GLU A 141 -15.88 8.67 -12.60
N CYS A 142 -14.86 9.27 -13.23
CA CYS A 142 -14.05 10.31 -12.60
C CYS A 142 -14.92 11.51 -12.19
N LYS A 143 -15.88 11.91 -13.03
CA LYS A 143 -16.83 12.99 -12.74
C LYS A 143 -17.72 12.65 -11.55
N LYS A 144 -18.24 11.42 -11.49
CA LYS A 144 -19.04 10.93 -10.38
C LYS A 144 -18.27 11.02 -9.06
N ILE A 145 -17.02 10.56 -9.03
CA ILE A 145 -16.16 10.64 -7.84
C ILE A 145 -15.92 12.09 -7.42
N VAL A 146 -15.54 12.96 -8.35
CA VAL A 146 -15.33 14.40 -8.06
C VAL A 146 -16.58 15.04 -7.48
N ASN A 147 -17.76 14.71 -8.01
CA ASN A 147 -19.04 15.22 -7.51
C ASN A 147 -19.35 14.70 -6.09
N VAL A 148 -19.12 13.41 -5.83
CA VAL A 148 -19.29 12.83 -4.49
C VAL A 148 -18.36 13.49 -3.49
N GLN A 149 -17.07 13.66 -3.83
CA GLN A 149 -16.11 14.34 -2.96
C GLN A 149 -16.46 15.82 -2.72
N ALA A 150 -16.92 16.52 -3.76
CA ALA A 150 -17.36 17.90 -3.63
C ALA A 150 -18.60 18.01 -2.71
N PHE A 151 -19.55 17.08 -2.84
CA PHE A 151 -20.72 16.99 -1.98
C PHE A 151 -20.32 16.70 -0.53
N GLN A 152 -19.48 15.69 -0.30
CA GLN A 152 -18.94 15.33 1.02
C GLN A 152 -18.22 16.52 1.67
N LYS A 153 -17.39 17.24 0.91
CA LYS A 153 -16.71 18.44 1.39
C LYS A 153 -17.67 19.59 1.72
N ALA A 154 -18.78 19.72 0.97
CA ALA A 154 -19.78 20.76 1.22
C ALA A 154 -20.64 20.47 2.46
N ILE A 155 -20.85 19.19 2.81
CA ILE A 155 -21.57 18.77 4.03
C ILE A 155 -20.65 18.58 5.24
N ALA A 156 -19.32 18.60 5.05
CA ALA A 156 -18.35 18.56 6.12
C ALA A 156 -18.41 19.90 6.88
N VAL A 157 -19.22 19.94 7.94
CA VAL A 157 -19.27 21.07 8.86
C VAL A 157 -18.00 21.05 9.70
N GLU A 158 -17.22 22.14 9.65
CA GLU A 158 -16.05 22.32 10.51
C GLU A 158 -16.50 22.33 11.99
N ASP A 159 -15.84 21.51 12.82
CA ASP A 159 -15.88 21.48 14.30
C ASP A 159 -17.06 20.86 15.07
N ASN A 160 -17.68 19.76 14.61
CA ASN A 160 -18.34 18.80 15.54
C ASN A 160 -18.70 17.46 14.87
N HIS A 161 -17.71 16.72 14.36
CA HIS A 161 -17.97 15.33 13.95
C HIS A 161 -18.32 14.49 15.18
N LYS A 162 -19.62 14.27 15.42
CA LYS A 162 -20.07 13.17 16.28
C LYS A 162 -19.47 11.88 15.71
N SER A 163 -18.83 11.12 16.57
CA SER A 163 -18.17 9.87 16.20
C SER A 163 -19.22 8.90 15.66
N VAL A 164 -18.91 8.11 14.64
CA VAL A 164 -19.84 7.10 14.10
C VAL A 164 -20.18 6.11 15.21
N ALA A 165 -19.20 5.80 16.06
CA ALA A 165 -19.39 4.97 17.25
C ALA A 165 -20.49 5.49 18.19
N ASP A 166 -20.68 6.81 18.29
CA ASP A 166 -21.67 7.41 19.19
C ASP A 166 -23.11 7.28 18.65
N THR A 167 -23.24 6.97 17.35
CA THR A 167 -24.53 6.76 16.68
C THR A 167 -24.99 5.31 16.70
N ILE A 168 -24.15 4.39 17.19
CA ILE A 168 -24.42 2.95 17.17
C ILE A 168 -25.14 2.56 18.47
N ASP A 169 -26.41 2.20 18.33
CA ASP A 169 -27.18 1.61 19.42
C ASP A 169 -27.07 0.08 19.41
N LEU A 170 -26.10 -0.44 20.16
CA LEU A 170 -25.89 -1.88 20.32
C LEU A 170 -27.04 -2.58 21.06
N ALA A 171 -27.78 -1.87 21.91
CA ALA A 171 -28.82 -2.45 22.75
C ALA A 171 -30.06 -2.81 21.92
N SER A 172 -30.40 -2.00 20.92
CA SER A 172 -31.52 -2.29 20.02
C SER A 172 -31.24 -3.36 18.97
N MET A 173 -29.98 -3.78 18.78
CA MET A 173 -29.66 -4.86 17.85
C MET A 173 -30.08 -6.22 18.41
N SER A 174 -31.12 -6.80 17.81
CA SER A 174 -31.50 -8.20 18.00
C SER A 174 -30.53 -9.13 17.27
N ILE A 175 -30.42 -10.35 17.79
CA ILE A 175 -29.70 -11.46 17.15
C ILE A 175 -30.75 -12.50 16.78
N GLU A 176 -30.73 -12.97 15.55
CA GLU A 176 -31.65 -14.00 15.08
C GLU A 176 -31.43 -15.32 15.83
N GLU A 177 -32.53 -16.04 16.17
CA GLU A 177 -32.47 -17.29 16.96
C GLU A 177 -31.70 -18.41 16.24
N ASP A 178 -31.66 -18.37 14.92
CA ASP A 178 -30.96 -19.30 14.06
C ASP A 178 -29.46 -18.97 13.88
N TYR A 179 -28.98 -17.84 14.40
CA TYR A 179 -27.55 -17.52 14.37
C TYR A 179 -26.74 -18.52 15.21
N LYS A 180 -25.97 -19.37 14.53
CA LYS A 180 -25.08 -20.39 15.12
C LYS A 180 -23.59 -19.99 15.12
N GLY A 181 -23.28 -18.74 14.79
CA GLY A 181 -21.91 -18.26 14.79
C GLY A 181 -21.39 -17.91 16.19
N PRO A 182 -20.14 -17.43 16.29
CA PRO A 182 -19.52 -17.03 17.54
C PRO A 182 -20.31 -15.92 18.20
N ARG A 183 -20.43 -15.99 19.53
CA ARG A 183 -21.16 -15.02 20.34
C ARG A 183 -20.20 -14.35 21.30
N PHE A 184 -20.26 -13.03 21.34
CA PHE A 184 -19.53 -12.25 22.33
C PHE A 184 -20.23 -12.44 23.69
N GLU A 185 -19.48 -12.89 24.68
CA GLU A 185 -19.96 -13.11 26.05
C GLU A 185 -19.70 -11.86 26.91
N ASP A 186 -20.39 -11.75 28.04
CA ASP A 186 -20.17 -10.68 29.02
C ASP A 186 -18.77 -10.83 29.64
N GLY A 187 -17.80 -10.08 29.14
CA GLY A 187 -16.39 -10.17 29.57
C GLY A 187 -15.34 -9.73 28.54
N GLY A 188 -15.74 -9.47 27.29
CA GLY A 188 -14.83 -9.03 26.23
C GLY A 188 -14.43 -10.16 25.28
N VAL A 189 -13.42 -9.91 24.45
CA VAL A 189 -12.87 -10.92 23.54
C VAL A 189 -12.11 -12.00 24.32
N THR A 190 -12.42 -13.27 24.09
CA THR A 190 -11.72 -14.44 24.66
C THR A 190 -11.01 -15.26 23.57
N LEU A 191 -10.00 -16.06 23.93
CA LEU A 191 -9.30 -16.91 22.96
C LEU A 191 -10.24 -17.92 22.26
N SER A 192 -11.19 -18.51 23.00
CA SER A 192 -12.19 -19.42 22.43
C SER A 192 -13.06 -18.73 21.38
N PHE A 193 -13.53 -17.51 21.67
CA PHE A 193 -14.28 -16.70 20.72
C PHE A 193 -13.46 -16.43 19.44
N VAL A 194 -12.19 -16.06 19.56
CA VAL A 194 -11.32 -15.80 18.39
C VAL A 194 -11.10 -17.09 17.58
N GLN A 195 -10.92 -18.24 18.24
CA GLN A 195 -10.78 -19.52 17.56
C GLN A 195 -12.04 -19.93 16.80
N ASP A 196 -13.21 -19.79 17.42
CA ASP A 196 -14.50 -20.03 16.77
C ASP A 196 -14.75 -19.06 15.61
N LEU A 197 -14.32 -17.80 15.76
CA LEU A 197 -14.38 -16.79 14.72
C LEU A 197 -13.51 -17.13 13.52
N MET A 198 -12.25 -17.50 13.75
CA MET A 198 -11.35 -17.94 12.68
C MET A 198 -11.92 -19.15 11.93
N LYS A 199 -12.52 -20.11 12.64
CA LYS A 199 -13.20 -21.25 12.02
C LYS A 199 -14.41 -20.82 11.19
N THR A 200 -15.24 -19.92 11.74
CA THR A 200 -16.42 -19.38 11.06
C THR A 200 -16.05 -18.68 9.75
N PHE A 201 -15.01 -17.85 9.78
CA PHE A 201 -14.49 -17.17 8.59
C PHE A 201 -13.84 -18.13 7.58
N LYS A 202 -13.13 -19.16 8.05
CA LYS A 202 -12.59 -20.21 7.18
C LYS A 202 -13.69 -20.99 6.44
N ASP A 203 -14.87 -21.10 7.05
CA ASP A 203 -16.07 -21.70 6.44
C ASP A 203 -16.89 -20.70 5.60
N GLN A 204 -16.34 -19.51 5.30
CA GLN A 204 -17.00 -18.42 4.56
C GLN A 204 -18.32 -17.93 5.18
N LYS A 205 -18.48 -18.11 6.49
CA LYS A 205 -19.61 -17.56 7.24
C LYS A 205 -19.24 -16.20 7.82
N LYS A 206 -20.25 -15.40 8.19
CA LYS A 206 -20.06 -14.05 8.70
C LYS A 206 -20.30 -13.98 10.20
N LEU A 207 -19.54 -13.12 10.88
CA LEU A 207 -19.83 -12.70 12.25
C LEU A 207 -21.10 -11.81 12.23
N HIS A 208 -22.01 -12.04 13.17
CA HIS A 208 -23.21 -11.21 13.29
C HIS A 208 -22.86 -9.73 13.52
N ARG A 209 -23.61 -8.82 12.89
CA ARG A 209 -23.32 -7.37 12.88
C ARG A 209 -23.19 -6.74 14.27
N LYS A 210 -23.97 -7.21 15.25
CA LYS A 210 -23.92 -6.72 16.64
C LYS A 210 -22.53 -6.94 17.24
N TYR A 211 -22.00 -8.14 17.07
CA TYR A 211 -20.68 -8.51 17.59
C TYR A 211 -19.55 -7.81 16.82
N ALA A 212 -19.71 -7.64 15.50
CA ALA A 212 -18.77 -6.83 14.71
C ALA A 212 -18.72 -5.38 15.22
N TYR A 213 -19.87 -4.73 15.43
CA TYR A 213 -19.89 -3.38 15.99
C TYR A 213 -19.32 -3.30 17.42
N GLN A 214 -19.59 -4.29 18.28
CA GLN A 214 -18.99 -4.35 19.62
C GLN A 214 -17.46 -4.35 19.55
N ILE A 215 -16.86 -5.24 18.76
CA ILE A 215 -15.40 -5.30 18.55
C ILE A 215 -14.86 -3.95 18.05
N LEU A 216 -15.54 -3.34 17.07
CA LEU A 216 -15.08 -2.09 16.47
C LEU A 216 -15.16 -0.90 17.43
N VAL A 217 -16.23 -0.80 18.22
CA VAL A 217 -16.36 0.25 19.23
C VAL A 217 -15.30 0.09 20.32
N GLU A 218 -15.08 -1.15 20.79
CA GLU A 218 -14.05 -1.44 21.81
C GLU A 218 -12.64 -1.15 21.31
N VAL A 219 -12.30 -1.59 20.09
CA VAL A 219 -10.95 -1.39 19.54
C VAL A 219 -10.69 0.08 19.22
N LYS A 220 -11.72 0.84 18.81
CA LYS A 220 -11.64 2.29 18.66
C LYS A 220 -11.25 2.95 19.99
N ASN A 221 -11.97 2.63 21.07
CA ASN A 221 -11.73 3.17 22.40
C ASN A 221 -10.33 2.82 22.92
N PHE A 222 -9.77 1.71 22.46
CA PHE A 222 -8.38 1.35 22.71
C PHE A 222 -7.41 2.23 21.91
N PHE A 223 -7.53 2.29 20.59
CA PHE A 223 -6.57 3.00 19.72
C PHE A 223 -6.53 4.51 19.96
N VAL A 224 -7.63 5.14 20.36
CA VAL A 224 -7.68 6.57 20.74
C VAL A 224 -6.66 6.90 21.83
N LYS A 225 -6.38 5.96 22.73
CA LYS A 225 -5.46 6.14 23.87
C LYS A 225 -4.00 5.87 23.52
N GLN A 226 -3.71 5.29 22.35
CA GLN A 226 -2.34 4.99 21.96
C GLN A 226 -1.60 6.22 21.42
N PRO A 227 -0.28 6.31 21.60
CA PRO A 227 0.54 7.33 20.93
C PRO A 227 0.70 7.01 19.43
N SER A 228 1.17 7.99 18.66
CA SER A 228 1.44 7.82 17.24
C SER A 228 2.68 6.97 16.95
N LEU A 229 3.66 7.01 17.86
CA LEU A 229 4.78 6.07 17.93
C LEU A 229 4.66 5.26 19.22
N VAL A 230 4.52 3.94 19.12
CA VAL A 230 4.40 3.03 20.27
C VAL A 230 5.76 2.42 20.60
N ASP A 231 6.22 2.62 21.84
CA ASP A 231 7.43 1.99 22.34
C ASP A 231 7.13 0.57 22.84
N ILE A 232 7.89 -0.43 22.35
CA ILE A 232 7.76 -1.85 22.70
C ILE A 232 9.03 -2.30 23.40
N THR A 233 8.87 -2.98 24.54
CA THR A 233 9.98 -3.68 25.21
C THR A 233 9.81 -5.18 25.02
N VAL A 234 10.80 -5.83 24.40
CA VAL A 234 10.92 -7.28 24.28
C VAL A 234 11.91 -7.75 25.36
N PRO A 235 11.45 -8.50 26.37
CA PRO A 235 12.33 -8.99 27.43
C PRO A 235 13.41 -9.93 26.89
N LYS A 236 14.52 -10.02 27.63
CA LYS A 236 15.63 -10.94 27.32
C LYS A 236 15.12 -12.38 27.17
N GLY A 237 15.53 -13.05 26.09
CA GLY A 237 15.13 -14.44 25.79
C GLY A 237 13.72 -14.61 25.23
N GLU A 238 12.88 -13.57 25.26
CA GLU A 238 11.52 -13.61 24.70
C GLU A 238 11.54 -13.32 23.20
N LYS A 239 10.72 -14.05 22.44
CA LYS A 239 10.57 -13.91 20.99
C LYS A 239 9.60 -12.77 20.66
N PHE A 240 9.87 -12.02 19.60
CA PHE A 240 8.92 -11.07 19.01
C PHE A 240 8.82 -11.26 17.50
N THR A 241 7.60 -11.26 16.97
CA THR A 241 7.35 -11.46 15.53
C THR A 241 6.90 -10.17 14.85
N VAL A 242 7.45 -9.87 13.68
CA VAL A 242 6.98 -8.79 12.80
C VAL A 242 6.51 -9.38 11.47
N CYS A 243 5.26 -9.09 11.12
CA CYS A 243 4.64 -9.39 9.83
C CYS A 243 4.50 -8.09 9.03
N GLY A 244 4.62 -8.19 7.71
CA GLY A 244 4.30 -7.11 6.78
C GLY A 244 2.85 -7.15 6.31
N ASP A 245 2.64 -6.66 5.09
CA ASP A 245 1.35 -6.57 4.42
C ASP A 245 0.70 -7.96 4.31
N ILE A 246 -0.62 -8.03 4.50
CA ILE A 246 -1.40 -9.27 4.32
C ILE A 246 -2.57 -9.09 3.33
N HIS A 247 -2.98 -7.85 3.04
CA HIS A 247 -3.91 -7.50 1.97
C HIS A 247 -5.13 -8.43 1.82
N GLY A 248 -5.87 -8.66 2.92
CA GLY A 248 -7.08 -9.48 2.88
C GLY A 248 -6.87 -10.94 2.47
N GLN A 249 -5.65 -11.49 2.56
CA GLN A 249 -5.35 -12.90 2.34
C GLN A 249 -5.57 -13.71 3.63
N PHE A 250 -6.84 -13.85 4.04
CA PHE A 250 -7.22 -14.47 5.31
C PHE A 250 -6.68 -15.88 5.52
N TYR A 251 -6.64 -16.70 4.47
CA TYR A 251 -6.19 -18.09 4.56
C TYR A 251 -4.67 -18.17 4.79
N ASP A 252 -3.90 -17.23 4.23
CA ASP A 252 -2.47 -17.10 4.50
C ASP A 252 -2.20 -16.53 5.89
N LEU A 253 -3.04 -15.60 6.39
CA LEU A 253 -2.99 -15.18 7.79
C LEU A 253 -3.15 -16.36 8.75
N MET A 254 -4.10 -17.27 8.47
CA MET A 254 -4.25 -18.51 9.24
C MET A 254 -3.02 -19.42 9.12
N ASN A 255 -2.35 -19.43 7.97
CA ASN A 255 -1.12 -20.18 7.77
C ASN A 255 0.03 -19.60 8.61
N ILE A 256 0.17 -18.27 8.70
CA ILE A 256 1.15 -17.61 9.59
C ILE A 256 0.94 -18.10 11.03
N PHE A 257 -0.29 -18.08 11.53
CA PHE A 257 -0.59 -18.54 12.90
C PHE A 257 -0.38 -20.04 13.09
N LYS A 258 -0.57 -20.85 12.05
CA LYS A 258 -0.26 -22.28 12.08
C LYS A 258 1.25 -22.53 12.15
N LEU A 259 2.04 -21.75 11.41
CA LEU A 259 3.50 -21.91 11.30
C LEU A 259 4.24 -21.35 12.51
N ASN A 260 3.81 -20.20 13.03
CA ASN A 260 4.52 -19.46 14.08
C ASN A 260 3.76 -19.40 15.43
N GLY A 261 2.64 -20.12 15.52
CA GLY A 261 1.77 -20.15 16.70
C GLY A 261 0.80 -18.96 16.76
N LEU A 262 -0.32 -19.15 17.46
CA LEU A 262 -1.28 -18.07 17.68
C LEU A 262 -0.67 -16.94 18.51
N PRO A 263 -1.15 -15.69 18.33
CA PRO A 263 -0.81 -14.61 19.23
C PRO A 263 -1.14 -14.95 20.69
N SER A 264 -0.23 -14.61 21.59
CA SER A 264 -0.38 -14.74 23.04
C SER A 264 0.59 -13.79 23.75
N GLU A 265 0.54 -13.73 25.08
CA GLU A 265 1.54 -13.00 25.87
C GLU A 265 2.97 -13.52 25.65
N SER A 266 3.13 -14.83 25.45
CA SER A 266 4.42 -15.49 25.15
C SER A 266 4.76 -15.57 23.67
N ASN A 267 3.88 -15.09 22.79
CA ASN A 267 4.09 -15.10 21.34
C ASN A 267 3.57 -13.80 20.72
N PRO A 268 4.23 -12.66 21.01
CA PRO A 268 3.79 -11.35 20.55
C PRO A 268 4.01 -11.15 19.04
N TYR A 269 3.13 -10.34 18.44
CA TYR A 269 3.14 -9.98 17.03
C TYR A 269 3.00 -8.48 16.82
N LEU A 270 3.66 -7.97 15.79
CA LEU A 270 3.38 -6.69 15.15
C LEU A 270 3.00 -6.94 13.68
N PHE A 271 1.80 -6.51 13.27
CA PHE A 271 1.41 -6.43 11.86
C PHE A 271 1.62 -5.00 11.35
N ASN A 272 2.50 -4.85 10.36
CA ASN A 272 3.02 -3.55 9.94
C ASN A 272 2.23 -2.94 8.76
N GLY A 273 0.94 -2.71 8.98
CA GLY A 273 0.02 -2.06 8.01
C GLY A 273 -0.45 -2.98 6.88
N ASP A 274 -1.36 -2.43 6.07
CA ASP A 274 -1.89 -3.04 4.85
C ASP A 274 -2.53 -4.41 5.12
N PHE A 275 -3.52 -4.38 6.01
CA PHE A 275 -4.31 -5.54 6.42
C PHE A 275 -5.39 -5.88 5.40
N VAL A 276 -5.86 -4.85 4.70
CA VAL A 276 -7.04 -4.85 3.85
C VAL A 276 -6.70 -4.49 2.41
N ASP A 277 -7.75 -4.43 1.58
CA ASP A 277 -7.71 -4.18 0.15
C ASP A 277 -7.02 -5.31 -0.65
N ARG A 278 -7.29 -5.32 -1.96
CA ARG A 278 -6.74 -6.26 -2.94
C ARG A 278 -7.27 -7.68 -2.76
N GLY A 279 -6.95 -8.35 -1.66
CA GLY A 279 -7.57 -9.63 -1.32
C GLY A 279 -9.03 -9.47 -0.92
N SER A 280 -9.82 -10.50 -1.21
CA SER A 280 -11.28 -10.47 -1.05
C SER A 280 -11.79 -11.03 0.29
N PHE A 281 -10.89 -11.16 1.27
CA PHE A 281 -11.18 -11.57 2.64
C PHE A 281 -10.63 -10.55 3.66
N SER A 282 -10.69 -9.27 3.30
CA SER A 282 -10.16 -8.16 4.10
C SER A 282 -10.91 -7.98 5.42
N VAL A 283 -12.23 -8.15 5.40
CA VAL A 283 -13.10 -8.07 6.58
C VAL A 283 -12.72 -9.14 7.60
N GLU A 284 -12.48 -10.37 7.16
CA GLU A 284 -12.09 -11.48 8.02
C GLU A 284 -10.70 -11.23 8.65
N CYS A 285 -9.73 -10.77 7.85
CA CYS A 285 -8.41 -10.39 8.35
C CYS A 285 -8.51 -9.35 9.47
N VAL A 286 -9.05 -8.17 9.16
CA VAL A 286 -9.00 -7.03 10.08
C VAL A 286 -9.78 -7.28 11.36
N ILE A 287 -10.92 -7.99 11.30
CA ILE A 287 -11.69 -8.33 12.51
C ILE A 287 -10.89 -9.29 13.40
N VAL A 288 -10.22 -10.31 12.84
CA VAL A 288 -9.38 -11.22 13.63
C VAL A 288 -8.19 -10.48 14.26
N LEU A 289 -7.54 -9.58 13.53
CA LEU A 289 -6.46 -8.75 14.08
C LEU A 289 -6.96 -7.86 15.23
N PHE A 290 -8.14 -7.22 15.07
CA PHE A 290 -8.74 -6.42 16.15
C PHE A 290 -9.12 -7.26 17.37
N CYS A 291 -9.62 -8.48 17.18
CA CYS A 291 -9.86 -9.40 18.28
C CYS A 291 -8.58 -9.74 19.05
N PHE A 292 -7.48 -10.08 18.35
CA PHE A 292 -6.20 -10.31 19.02
C PHE A 292 -5.65 -9.05 19.68
N LYS A 293 -5.90 -7.87 19.10
CA LYS A 293 -5.53 -6.59 19.71
C LYS A 293 -6.26 -6.35 21.04
N LEU A 294 -7.56 -6.64 21.09
CA LEU A 294 -8.36 -6.53 22.31
C LEU A 294 -7.98 -7.59 23.35
N LEU A 295 -7.69 -8.82 22.90
CA LEU A 295 -7.34 -9.94 23.76
C LEU A 295 -5.93 -9.81 24.36
N TYR A 296 -4.95 -9.32 23.58
CA TYR A 296 -3.55 -9.19 23.98
C TYR A 296 -3.01 -7.78 23.73
N PRO A 297 -3.54 -6.74 24.40
CA PRO A 297 -3.29 -5.34 24.06
C PRO A 297 -1.83 -4.89 24.13
N ASN A 298 -1.02 -5.57 24.97
CA ASN A 298 0.40 -5.28 25.17
C ASN A 298 1.33 -6.28 24.45
N HIS A 299 0.77 -7.23 23.68
CA HIS A 299 1.54 -8.26 22.98
C HIS A 299 1.11 -8.42 21.51
N PHE A 300 0.01 -7.78 21.11
CA PHE A 300 -0.43 -7.69 19.73
C PHE A 300 -0.45 -6.22 19.29
N PHE A 301 0.31 -5.92 18.25
CA PHE A 301 0.57 -4.56 17.77
C PHE A 301 0.17 -4.44 16.30
N MET A 302 -0.30 -3.26 15.92
CA MET A 302 -0.79 -2.97 14.58
C MET A 302 -0.33 -1.57 14.21
N ALA A 303 0.43 -1.45 13.12
CA ALA A 303 0.78 -0.16 12.53
C ALA A 303 -0.20 0.17 11.40
N ARG A 304 -0.42 1.46 11.14
CA ARG A 304 -1.18 1.92 9.98
C ARG A 304 -0.34 1.73 8.71
N GLY A 305 -0.93 1.17 7.66
CA GLY A 305 -0.40 1.18 6.30
C GLY A 305 -1.10 2.22 5.43
N ASN A 306 -0.67 2.35 4.17
CA ASN A 306 -1.33 3.30 3.27
C ASN A 306 -2.73 2.81 2.86
N HIS A 307 -2.99 1.50 2.88
CA HIS A 307 -4.30 0.94 2.60
C HIS A 307 -5.30 1.10 3.74
N GLU A 308 -4.90 1.49 4.94
CA GLU A 308 -5.83 1.93 6.00
C GLU A 308 -6.23 3.42 5.81
N SER A 309 -6.70 3.75 4.60
CA SER A 309 -7.14 5.09 4.18
C SER A 309 -8.34 5.04 3.23
N VAL A 310 -9.17 6.10 3.27
CA VAL A 310 -10.43 6.20 2.51
C VAL A 310 -10.20 6.02 1.01
N THR A 311 -9.23 6.76 0.46
CA THR A 311 -8.95 6.72 -0.99
C THR A 311 -8.55 5.32 -1.43
N MET A 312 -7.75 4.61 -0.63
CA MET A 312 -7.36 3.24 -0.98
C MET A 312 -8.54 2.29 -0.86
N ASN A 313 -9.31 2.34 0.23
CA ASN A 313 -10.42 1.42 0.46
C ASN A 313 -11.56 1.55 -0.56
N GLN A 314 -11.80 2.77 -1.06
CA GLN A 314 -12.75 3.03 -2.15
C GLN A 314 -12.32 2.40 -3.46
N MET A 315 -11.01 2.37 -3.70
CA MET A 315 -10.43 2.00 -4.98
C MET A 315 -10.09 0.50 -5.03
N TYR A 316 -9.64 -0.07 -3.91
CA TYR A 316 -9.02 -1.41 -3.86
C TYR A 316 -9.82 -2.47 -3.11
N GLY A 317 -11.06 -2.17 -2.74
CA GLY A 317 -12.08 -3.18 -2.46
C GLY A 317 -12.58 -3.27 -1.04
N PHE A 318 -11.85 -2.79 -0.04
CA PHE A 318 -12.28 -2.93 1.35
C PHE A 318 -13.63 -2.24 1.63
N GLU A 319 -13.84 -1.02 1.13
CA GLU A 319 -15.12 -0.32 1.33
C GLU A 319 -16.27 -1.10 0.68
N GLY A 320 -16.06 -1.63 -0.53
CA GLY A 320 -17.04 -2.44 -1.24
C GLY A 320 -17.32 -3.76 -0.52
N GLU A 321 -16.29 -4.40 0.04
CA GLU A 321 -16.39 -5.65 0.78
C GLU A 321 -17.19 -5.46 2.06
N VAL A 322 -16.89 -4.41 2.84
CA VAL A 322 -17.64 -4.06 4.06
C VAL A 322 -19.10 -3.76 3.73
N LYS A 323 -19.39 -2.99 2.68
CA LYS A 323 -20.76 -2.69 2.26
C LYS A 323 -21.52 -3.94 1.79
N SER A 324 -20.83 -4.88 1.15
CA SER A 324 -21.42 -6.14 0.70
C SER A 324 -21.72 -7.08 1.88
N LYS A 325 -20.79 -7.19 2.84
CA LYS A 325 -20.91 -8.10 3.98
C LYS A 325 -21.78 -7.53 5.11
N TYR A 326 -21.76 -6.21 5.29
CA TYR A 326 -22.41 -5.44 6.36
C TYR A 326 -23.18 -4.20 5.83
N THR A 327 -22.71 -2.99 6.11
CA THR A 327 -23.41 -1.72 5.84
C THR A 327 -22.42 -0.59 5.54
N SER A 328 -22.90 0.51 4.95
CA SER A 328 -22.07 1.72 4.77
C SER A 328 -21.63 2.33 6.10
N GLN A 329 -22.49 2.33 7.13
CA GLN A 329 -22.13 2.83 8.46
C GLN A 329 -20.97 2.05 9.09
N MET A 330 -20.89 0.74 8.83
CA MET A 330 -19.75 -0.09 9.24
C MET A 330 -18.45 0.34 8.54
N ALA A 331 -18.51 0.67 7.24
CA ALA A 331 -17.35 1.16 6.49
C ALA A 331 -16.87 2.53 7.01
N ASP A 332 -17.79 3.42 7.37
CA ASP A 332 -17.47 4.70 7.99
C ASP A 332 -16.80 4.51 9.36
N LEU A 333 -17.27 3.54 10.17
CA LEU A 333 -16.66 3.22 11.46
C LEU A 333 -15.25 2.63 11.30
N PHE A 334 -15.02 1.73 10.34
CA PHE A 334 -13.67 1.23 10.04
C PHE A 334 -12.73 2.38 9.66
N THR A 335 -13.19 3.30 8.81
CA THR A 335 -12.43 4.49 8.43
C THR A 335 -12.05 5.33 9.64
N GLU A 336 -12.99 5.54 10.56
CA GLU A 336 -12.73 6.27 11.80
C GLU A 336 -11.68 5.56 12.67
N ILE A 337 -11.76 4.23 12.79
CA ILE A 337 -10.79 3.41 13.55
C ILE A 337 -9.40 3.46 12.92
N PHE A 338 -9.31 3.35 11.60
CA PHE A 338 -8.05 3.39 10.87
C PHE A 338 -7.30 4.72 11.07
N ASN A 339 -8.01 5.82 11.30
CA ASN A 339 -7.38 7.09 11.66
C ASN A 339 -6.64 7.05 13.00
N TRP A 340 -7.03 6.17 13.92
CA TRP A 340 -6.44 6.04 15.24
C TRP A 340 -5.30 5.01 15.32
N LEU A 341 -5.06 4.21 14.28
CA LEU A 341 -3.95 3.26 14.24
C LEU A 341 -2.60 3.98 14.43
N PRO A 342 -1.70 3.49 15.32
CA PRO A 342 -0.34 4.02 15.44
C PRO A 342 0.40 4.01 14.09
N LEU A 343 1.27 5.00 13.87
CA LEU A 343 1.98 5.15 12.60
C LEU A 343 3.31 4.39 12.57
N ALA A 344 3.90 4.14 13.74
CA ALA A 344 5.17 3.44 13.87
C ALA A 344 5.31 2.78 15.25
N HIS A 345 6.27 1.85 15.36
CA HIS A 345 6.63 1.19 16.62
C HIS A 345 8.15 1.22 16.81
N CYS A 346 8.62 1.49 18.03
CA CYS A 346 10.04 1.46 18.38
C CYS A 346 10.32 0.30 19.33
N ILE A 347 11.01 -0.74 18.86
CA ILE A 347 11.30 -1.95 19.64
C ILE A 347 12.66 -1.78 20.33
N ASN A 348 12.68 -1.97 21.66
CA ASN A 348 13.85 -1.87 22.53
C ASN A 348 14.67 -0.58 22.36
N GLN A 349 14.05 0.51 21.88
CA GLN A 349 14.74 1.76 21.51
C GLN A 349 15.86 1.58 20.48
N LYS A 350 15.79 0.51 19.67
CA LYS A 350 16.83 0.14 18.71
C LYS A 350 16.32 -0.13 17.31
N ILE A 351 15.07 -0.59 17.17
CA ILE A 351 14.49 -0.90 15.87
C ILE A 351 13.25 -0.04 15.67
N LEU A 352 13.22 0.75 14.60
CA LEU A 352 12.02 1.47 14.20
C LEU A 352 11.27 0.66 13.13
N VAL A 353 9.97 0.47 13.35
CA VAL A 353 9.08 -0.24 12.42
C VAL A 353 8.01 0.72 11.93
N MET A 354 7.90 0.89 10.61
CA MET A 354 6.83 1.66 9.95
C MET A 354 6.44 0.98 8.64
N HIS A 355 5.25 1.23 8.11
CA HIS A 355 4.80 0.55 6.90
C HIS A 355 5.64 0.94 5.65
N GLY A 356 5.68 2.25 5.34
CA GLY A 356 6.36 2.82 4.19
C GLY A 356 7.87 3.00 4.42
N GLY A 357 8.30 4.16 4.94
CA GLY A 357 9.72 4.38 5.14
C GLY A 357 10.10 5.75 5.71
N LEU A 358 11.28 6.23 5.32
CA LEU A 358 11.90 7.44 5.87
C LEU A 358 11.53 8.72 5.11
N PHE A 359 12.15 9.82 5.53
CA PHE A 359 11.65 11.17 5.33
C PHE A 359 12.43 11.99 4.30
N LYS A 360 11.78 13.02 3.75
CA LYS A 360 12.44 14.06 2.94
C LYS A 360 13.35 14.97 3.77
N ASP A 361 12.97 15.25 5.02
CA ASP A 361 13.75 16.05 5.96
C ASP A 361 14.80 15.19 6.69
N ASP A 362 16.05 15.65 6.73
CA ASP A 362 17.16 15.00 7.43
C ASP A 362 17.10 15.16 8.95
N ASN A 363 16.24 16.05 9.46
CA ASN A 363 16.23 16.42 10.87
C ASN A 363 15.23 15.66 11.73
N VAL A 364 14.44 14.77 11.15
CA VAL A 364 13.35 14.06 11.82
C VAL A 364 13.88 13.21 12.97
N THR A 365 13.22 13.32 14.12
CA THR A 365 13.48 12.56 15.33
C THR A 365 12.29 11.65 15.70
N LEU A 366 12.52 10.68 16.57
CA LEU A 366 11.43 9.87 17.14
C LEU A 366 10.39 10.71 17.91
N ASP A 367 10.80 11.84 18.49
CA ASP A 367 9.88 12.76 19.18
C ASP A 367 8.94 13.48 18.21
N ASP A 368 9.42 13.82 17.01
CA ASP A 368 8.57 14.36 15.95
C ASP A 368 7.49 13.35 15.54
N LEU A 369 7.83 12.05 15.50
CA LEU A 369 6.86 10.98 15.19
C LEU A 369 5.81 10.82 16.29
N ARG A 370 6.20 10.95 17.57
CA ARG A 370 5.26 10.90 18.72
C ARG A 370 4.24 12.05 18.67
N LYS A 371 4.63 13.21 18.16
CA LYS A 371 3.82 14.44 18.08
C LYS A 371 2.86 14.50 16.90
N ILE A 372 2.91 13.54 15.96
CA ILE A 372 2.01 13.54 14.80
C ILE A 372 0.55 13.40 15.27
N ASP A 373 -0.28 14.38 14.95
CA ASP A 373 -1.74 14.25 15.04
C ASP A 373 -2.24 13.35 13.90
N ARG A 374 -2.49 12.09 14.26
CA ARG A 374 -2.76 11.02 13.29
C ARG A 374 -4.24 10.79 12.99
N ASN A 375 -5.16 11.34 13.79
CA ASN A 375 -6.60 11.10 13.66
C ASN A 375 -7.22 11.86 12.47
N ARG A 376 -6.77 11.48 11.27
CA ARG A 376 -7.14 12.10 10.00
C ARG A 376 -6.72 11.18 8.86
N GLN A 377 -7.17 11.52 7.65
CA GLN A 377 -6.62 10.92 6.44
C GLN A 377 -5.17 11.36 6.24
N PRO A 378 -4.31 10.48 5.68
CA PRO A 378 -2.94 10.86 5.36
C PRO A 378 -2.91 12.11 4.44
N PRO A 379 -2.11 13.14 4.75
CA PRO A 379 -1.93 14.28 3.87
C PRO A 379 -1.18 13.88 2.59
N GLU A 380 -1.17 14.76 1.59
CA GLU A 380 -0.41 14.53 0.34
C GLU A 380 1.12 14.55 0.55
N SER A 381 1.62 15.14 1.64
CA SER A 381 3.05 15.25 1.99
C SER A 381 3.27 15.38 3.50
N GLY A 382 4.53 15.29 3.93
CA GLY A 382 4.94 15.43 5.34
C GLY A 382 5.06 14.08 6.05
N LEU A 383 5.43 14.11 7.34
CA LEU A 383 5.87 12.91 8.08
C LEU A 383 4.87 11.75 8.04
N MET A 384 3.58 12.03 8.26
CA MET A 384 2.53 11.00 8.21
C MET A 384 2.41 10.36 6.82
N CYS A 385 2.57 11.15 5.75
CA CYS A 385 2.55 10.63 4.39
C CYS A 385 3.79 9.76 4.13
N GLU A 386 4.97 10.25 4.48
CA GLU A 386 6.25 9.59 4.22
C GLU A 386 6.40 8.27 5.01
N LEU A 387 5.90 8.21 6.25
CA LEU A 387 5.83 6.96 7.04
C LEU A 387 5.03 5.87 6.35
N LEU A 388 4.03 6.23 5.55
CA LEU A 388 3.10 5.29 4.91
C LEU A 388 3.46 4.99 3.45
N TRP A 389 4.22 5.85 2.76
CA TRP A 389 4.37 5.80 1.30
C TRP A 389 5.81 5.80 0.77
N SER A 390 6.80 6.13 1.59
CA SER A 390 8.18 6.20 1.11
C SER A 390 8.78 4.81 0.84
N ASP A 391 9.68 4.73 -0.14
CA ASP A 391 10.38 3.49 -0.50
C ASP A 391 11.91 3.67 -0.41
N PRO A 392 12.68 2.63 -0.06
CA PRO A 392 14.13 2.66 -0.18
C PRO A 392 14.58 2.68 -1.65
N GLN A 393 15.76 3.24 -1.92
CA GLN A 393 16.43 3.14 -3.23
C GLN A 393 17.91 2.78 -3.05
N PRO A 394 18.54 2.06 -4.00
CA PRO A 394 19.92 1.65 -3.83
C PRO A 394 20.93 2.81 -3.94
N MET A 395 20.59 3.87 -4.68
CA MET A 395 21.44 5.05 -4.84
C MET A 395 21.37 5.96 -3.61
N GLN A 396 22.48 6.63 -3.29
CA GLN A 396 22.50 7.68 -2.26
C GLN A 396 21.56 8.85 -2.59
N GLY A 397 21.16 9.58 -1.55
CA GLY A 397 20.32 10.76 -1.62
C GLY A 397 18.83 10.42 -1.62
N ARG A 398 18.04 11.27 -2.27
CA ARG A 398 16.59 11.14 -2.38
C ARG A 398 16.16 11.31 -3.83
N ALA A 399 15.03 10.72 -4.18
CA ALA A 399 14.36 10.96 -5.44
C ALA A 399 12.86 11.01 -5.27
N GLU A 400 12.17 11.51 -6.30
CA GLU A 400 10.71 11.47 -6.35
C GLU A 400 10.22 10.02 -6.35
N SER A 401 9.17 9.77 -5.57
CA SER A 401 8.60 8.43 -5.45
C SER A 401 8.06 7.93 -6.78
N LYS A 402 8.41 6.69 -7.14
CA LYS A 402 7.78 5.96 -8.26
C LYS A 402 6.26 5.85 -8.13
N ARG A 403 5.74 5.98 -6.90
CA ARG A 403 4.32 5.98 -6.58
C ARG A 403 3.67 7.34 -6.80
N GLY A 404 4.42 8.44 -6.88
CA GLY A 404 3.88 9.79 -7.02
C GLY A 404 3.40 10.42 -5.71
N VAL A 405 3.70 9.78 -4.58
CA VAL A 405 3.45 10.19 -3.19
C VAL A 405 4.56 9.60 -2.31
N GLY A 406 4.97 10.32 -1.26
CA GLY A 406 6.16 9.98 -0.45
C GLY A 406 7.49 10.39 -1.10
N THR A 407 8.58 9.73 -0.73
CA THR A 407 9.91 9.91 -1.31
C THR A 407 10.61 8.57 -1.51
N MET A 408 11.57 8.50 -2.44
CA MET A 408 12.59 7.47 -2.37
C MET A 408 13.77 7.96 -1.53
N PHE A 409 14.38 7.09 -0.72
CA PHE A 409 15.49 7.42 0.17
C PHE A 409 16.63 6.41 0.08
N GLY A 410 17.87 6.89 0.03
CA GLY A 410 19.08 6.08 -0.13
C GLY A 410 19.72 5.59 1.18
N PRO A 411 20.81 4.82 1.08
CA PRO A 411 21.53 4.28 2.25
C PRO A 411 22.09 5.34 3.20
N ASP A 412 22.47 6.51 2.69
CA ASP A 412 22.97 7.63 3.48
C ASP A 412 21.87 8.28 4.32
N VAL A 413 20.64 8.39 3.77
CA VAL A 413 19.46 8.88 4.50
C VAL A 413 19.13 7.94 5.65
N THR A 414 19.10 6.63 5.38
CA THR A 414 18.89 5.62 6.42
C THR A 414 19.95 5.70 7.50
N SER A 415 21.24 5.74 7.13
CA SER A 415 22.33 5.78 8.10
C SER A 415 22.28 7.03 9.00
N LYS A 416 22.05 8.21 8.42
CA LYS A 416 21.96 9.47 9.17
C LYS A 416 20.77 9.50 10.13
N PHE A 417 19.61 9.00 9.71
CA PHE A 417 18.42 8.93 10.56
C PHE A 417 18.64 7.99 11.76
N LEU A 418 19.24 6.82 11.52
CA LEU A 418 19.53 5.84 12.57
C LEU A 418 20.53 6.37 13.58
N GLU A 419 21.63 6.98 13.11
CA GLU A 419 22.64 7.61 13.98
C GLU A 419 22.02 8.69 14.86
N ARG A 420 21.25 9.61 14.26
CA ARG A 420 20.58 10.70 14.98
C ARG A 420 19.65 10.21 16.09
N ASN A 421 18.99 9.07 15.87
CA ASN A 421 17.99 8.53 16.78
C ASN A 421 18.50 7.36 17.63
N ASN A 422 19.80 7.05 17.58
CA ASN A 422 20.43 5.94 18.31
C ASN A 422 19.79 4.56 18.03
N LEU A 423 19.38 4.35 16.78
CA LEU A 423 18.76 3.11 16.27
C LEU A 423 19.79 2.25 15.51
N GLU A 424 19.52 0.96 15.39
CA GLU A 424 20.36 0.00 14.67
C GLU A 424 19.91 -0.20 13.22
N TYR A 425 18.61 -0.38 13.00
CA TYR A 425 18.02 -0.54 11.68
C TYR A 425 16.52 -0.22 11.69
N VAL A 426 15.93 -0.10 10.50
CA VAL A 426 14.49 0.03 10.31
C VAL A 426 13.90 -1.22 9.66
N ILE A 427 12.69 -1.58 10.07
CA ILE A 427 11.85 -2.58 9.41
C ILE A 427 10.68 -1.86 8.74
N ARG A 428 10.43 -2.20 7.49
CA ARG A 428 9.30 -1.72 6.71
C ARG A 428 8.66 -2.80 5.86
N SER A 429 7.56 -2.49 5.19
CA SER A 429 6.79 -3.47 4.40
C SER A 429 6.50 -2.95 2.98
N HIS A 430 5.26 -2.68 2.58
CA HIS A 430 4.82 -1.82 1.45
C HIS A 430 5.27 -2.20 0.01
N GLU A 431 6.27 -3.06 -0.14
CA GLU A 431 6.77 -3.56 -1.43
C GLU A 431 6.81 -5.08 -1.41
N VAL A 432 6.16 -5.70 -2.39
CA VAL A 432 6.24 -7.13 -2.68
C VAL A 432 7.70 -7.51 -2.94
N LYS A 433 8.18 -8.59 -2.31
CA LYS A 433 9.52 -9.15 -2.52
C LYS A 433 9.42 -10.64 -2.90
N PRO A 434 10.24 -11.14 -3.85
CA PRO A 434 10.18 -12.53 -4.28
C PRO A 434 10.26 -13.56 -3.15
N GLU A 435 11.17 -13.39 -2.19
CA GLU A 435 11.31 -14.28 -1.02
C GLU A 435 10.49 -13.83 0.20
N GLY A 436 9.60 -12.84 0.02
CA GLY A 436 8.83 -12.22 1.09
C GLY A 436 9.61 -11.22 1.95
N TYR A 437 10.92 -11.07 1.74
CA TYR A 437 11.73 -10.06 2.41
C TYR A 437 12.91 -9.60 1.54
N GLU A 438 13.51 -8.48 1.92
CA GLU A 438 14.76 -7.98 1.33
C GLU A 438 15.55 -7.17 2.37
N VAL A 439 16.87 -7.32 2.38
CA VAL A 439 17.78 -6.57 3.25
C VAL A 439 18.55 -5.56 2.41
N LEU A 440 18.37 -4.28 2.70
CA LEU A 440 18.86 -3.14 1.94
C LEU A 440 19.75 -2.26 2.81
N HIS A 441 20.45 -1.32 2.16
CA HIS A 441 21.23 -0.25 2.81
C HIS A 441 22.21 -0.80 3.86
N ASP A 442 23.03 -1.77 3.45
CA ASP A 442 24.05 -2.40 4.30
C ASP A 442 23.48 -3.02 5.59
N GLY A 443 22.29 -3.64 5.50
CA GLY A 443 21.63 -4.28 6.65
C GLY A 443 20.74 -3.36 7.47
N LYS A 444 20.66 -2.06 7.13
CA LYS A 444 19.99 -1.05 7.95
C LYS A 444 18.53 -0.78 7.57
N CYS A 445 18.08 -1.25 6.41
CA CYS A 445 16.69 -1.14 5.97
C CYS A 445 16.19 -2.51 5.53
N ILE A 446 15.17 -3.02 6.21
CA ILE A 446 14.62 -4.35 5.95
C ILE A 446 13.20 -4.20 5.43
N THR A 447 12.90 -4.83 4.30
CA THR A 447 11.53 -5.02 3.83
C THR A 447 11.03 -6.40 4.22
N VAL A 448 9.83 -6.51 4.80
CA VAL A 448 9.12 -7.76 5.06
C VAL A 448 7.70 -7.67 4.49
N PHE A 449 7.24 -8.71 3.82
CA PHE A 449 5.96 -8.76 3.12
C PHE A 449 5.30 -10.12 3.34
N SER A 450 4.08 -10.13 3.87
CA SER A 450 3.46 -11.35 4.42
C SER A 450 2.28 -11.88 3.59
N ALA A 451 2.09 -11.37 2.36
CA ALA A 451 1.09 -11.85 1.41
C ALA A 451 1.77 -12.71 0.30
N PRO A 452 1.87 -14.04 0.48
CA PRO A 452 2.42 -14.93 -0.54
C PRO A 452 1.50 -14.98 -1.77
N ASN A 453 2.07 -15.24 -2.95
CA ASN A 453 1.39 -15.22 -4.25
C ASN A 453 0.43 -14.03 -4.39
N TYR A 454 0.95 -12.83 -4.12
CA TYR A 454 0.13 -11.64 -3.97
C TYR A 454 -0.82 -11.44 -5.16
N CYS A 455 -2.09 -11.16 -4.84
CA CYS A 455 -3.18 -11.05 -5.83
C CYS A 455 -3.30 -12.26 -6.78
N ASP A 456 -3.00 -13.45 -6.30
CA ASP A 456 -3.05 -14.74 -7.03
C ASP A 456 -2.22 -14.80 -8.31
N THR A 457 -1.29 -13.85 -8.50
CA THR A 457 -0.61 -13.64 -9.79
C THR A 457 0.90 -13.43 -9.66
N MET A 458 1.38 -12.89 -8.55
CA MET A 458 2.78 -12.49 -8.42
C MET A 458 3.76 -13.64 -8.18
N GLY A 459 3.30 -14.78 -7.64
CA GLY A 459 4.14 -15.96 -7.38
C GLY A 459 5.24 -15.76 -6.34
N ASN A 460 5.25 -14.65 -5.60
CA ASN A 460 6.20 -14.39 -4.52
C ASN A 460 5.91 -15.28 -3.30
N LYS A 461 6.91 -15.48 -2.43
CA LYS A 461 6.68 -15.96 -1.06
C LYS A 461 6.21 -14.83 -0.16
N GLY A 462 5.56 -15.20 0.94
CA GLY A 462 5.38 -14.35 2.09
C GLY A 462 6.51 -14.59 3.08
N ALA A 463 6.78 -13.65 3.97
CA ALA A 463 7.67 -13.86 5.10
C ALA A 463 7.18 -13.12 6.34
N PHE A 464 7.63 -13.59 7.49
CA PHE A 464 7.67 -12.84 8.73
C PHE A 464 9.09 -12.91 9.29
N LEU A 465 9.45 -11.97 10.16
CA LEU A 465 10.72 -12.02 10.87
C LEU A 465 10.51 -12.16 12.37
N THR A 466 11.50 -12.75 13.03
CA THR A 466 11.55 -12.88 14.49
C THR A 466 12.86 -12.31 15.04
N ILE A 467 12.78 -11.76 16.24
CA ILE A 467 13.92 -11.28 17.04
C ILE A 467 13.77 -11.82 18.47
N THR A 468 14.83 -11.82 19.26
CA THR A 468 14.75 -12.02 20.71
C THR A 468 15.22 -10.77 21.45
N GLY A 469 14.73 -10.54 22.67
CA GLY A 469 15.05 -9.30 23.39
C GLY A 469 16.53 -9.09 23.73
N ASP A 470 17.34 -10.16 23.70
CA ASP A 470 18.79 -10.16 23.88
C ASP A 470 19.61 -10.26 22.58
N ASP A 471 18.99 -10.66 21.47
CA ASP A 471 19.57 -10.69 20.14
C ASP A 471 18.57 -10.12 19.14
N LEU A 472 18.74 -8.83 18.85
CA LEU A 472 17.91 -8.06 17.94
C LEU A 472 18.21 -8.37 16.46
N THR A 473 19.02 -9.38 16.16
CA THR A 473 19.28 -9.82 14.79
C THR A 473 18.01 -10.44 14.17
N PRO A 474 17.55 -9.93 13.01
CA PRO A 474 16.32 -10.41 12.38
C PRO A 474 16.50 -11.82 11.80
N LYS A 475 15.61 -12.74 12.16
CA LYS A 475 15.53 -14.11 11.62
C LYS A 475 14.28 -14.25 10.75
N PHE A 476 14.49 -14.41 9.45
CA PHE A 476 13.41 -14.48 8.46
C PHE A 476 12.86 -15.91 8.33
N THR A 477 11.55 -16.03 8.20
CA THR A 477 10.87 -17.27 7.82
C THR A 477 9.97 -16.98 6.62
N SER A 478 10.33 -17.52 5.45
CA SER A 478 9.51 -17.43 4.25
C SER A 478 8.52 -18.60 4.17
N PHE A 479 7.37 -18.37 3.55
CA PHE A 479 6.31 -19.36 3.38
C PHE A 479 5.56 -19.15 2.06
N ASP A 480 5.05 -20.24 1.50
CA ASP A 480 4.25 -20.24 0.28
C ASP A 480 2.77 -19.97 0.56
N ALA A 481 2.03 -19.58 -0.47
CA ALA A 481 0.59 -19.36 -0.41
C ALA A 481 -0.17 -20.66 -0.16
N VAL A 482 -1.29 -20.57 0.53
CA VAL A 482 -2.20 -21.71 0.75
C VAL A 482 -3.48 -21.57 -0.07
N PRO A 483 -4.16 -22.69 -0.39
CA PRO A 483 -5.45 -22.64 -1.08
C PRO A 483 -6.50 -21.83 -0.31
N HIS A 484 -7.28 -21.05 -1.04
CA HIS A 484 -8.44 -20.31 -0.54
C HIS A 484 -9.66 -20.54 -1.45
N PRO A 485 -10.89 -20.21 -1.00
CA PRO A 485 -12.08 -20.28 -1.83
C PRO A 485 -11.97 -19.42 -3.09
N ASN A 486 -12.74 -19.80 -4.12
CA ASN A 486 -12.72 -19.16 -5.43
C ASN A 486 -13.44 -17.80 -5.45
N VAL A 487 -12.90 -16.83 -4.72
CA VAL A 487 -13.26 -15.41 -4.78
C VAL A 487 -12.03 -14.68 -5.28
N LYS A 488 -12.13 -14.13 -6.51
CA LYS A 488 -11.01 -13.45 -7.15
C LYS A 488 -10.54 -12.24 -6.32
N PRO A 489 -9.24 -11.88 -6.36
CA PRO A 489 -8.78 -10.60 -5.85
C PRO A 489 -9.58 -9.45 -6.48
N MET A 490 -9.75 -8.37 -5.72
CA MET A 490 -10.46 -7.16 -6.14
C MET A 490 -11.94 -7.38 -6.50
N ALA A 491 -12.56 -8.47 -6.03
CA ALA A 491 -13.97 -8.79 -6.35
C ALA A 491 -14.97 -7.71 -5.90
N TYR A 492 -14.59 -6.91 -4.89
CA TYR A 492 -15.40 -5.83 -4.33
C TYR A 492 -14.86 -4.44 -4.66
N ALA A 493 -13.78 -4.35 -5.43
CA ALA A 493 -13.20 -3.08 -5.83
C ALA A 493 -14.09 -2.33 -6.82
N ASN A 494 -13.86 -1.03 -6.94
CA ASN A 494 -14.51 -0.27 -7.99
C ASN A 494 -14.10 -0.86 -9.36
N ASN A 495 -15.06 -1.03 -10.26
CA ASN A 495 -14.86 -1.54 -11.63
C ASN A 495 -13.81 -0.74 -12.44
N LEU A 496 -13.36 0.41 -11.93
CA LEU A 496 -12.26 1.22 -12.43
C LEU A 496 -11.00 0.44 -12.79
N PHE A 497 -10.53 -0.49 -11.95
CA PHE A 497 -9.30 -1.25 -12.27
C PHE A 497 -9.49 -2.32 -13.34
N GLY A 498 -10.72 -2.78 -13.55
CA GLY A 498 -11.06 -3.58 -14.73
C GLY A 498 -10.94 -2.80 -16.04
N LEU A 499 -10.73 -1.48 -15.99
CA LEU A 499 -10.59 -0.60 -17.15
C LEU A 499 -9.13 -0.22 -17.48
N PHE A 500 -8.10 -0.56 -16.68
CA PHE A 500 -6.70 -0.13 -16.90
C PHE A 500 -5.75 -1.25 -17.35
#